data_AF-A0A969BIR3-F1
#
_entry.id   AF-A0A969BIR3-F1
#
_cell.length_a   1.000
_cell.length_b   1.000
_cell.length_c   1.000
_cell.angle_alpha   90.00
_cell.angle_beta   90.00
_cell.angle_gamma   90.00
#
_symmetry.space_group_name_H-M   'P 1'
#
loop_
_entity.id
_entity.type
_entity.pdbx_description
1 polymer ?
#
loop_
_entity_poly.entity_id
_entity_poly.type
_entity_poly.pdbx_seq_one_letter_code
_entity_poly.pdbx_strand_id
1 'polypeptide(L)'
;MVNFRQSSFRRILVSKILLLSVPILLIGEFVVYQKARSSLIESARRNLTETAIIKGENILNTIDMLGSNLLIASQTTVLQSGEPESVEKFVTQLAQELPRQIKCIQLTNPDDGKIIAGNCDEELTNLNNFLFDQKKVQIEPILPKMLSANSLKEQSLKLHLNLSSPVYDTQGKLRYILSMQSQLLHEKLNRILVF
;
A
#
# COMPACT_ATOMS: atom_id res chain seq x y z
N MET A 1 23.29 -0.75 -78.46
CA MET A 1 24.23 -1.89 -78.39
C MET A 1 24.64 -2.04 -76.94
N VAL A 2 24.05 -3.00 -76.21
CA VAL A 2 24.22 -3.14 -74.76
C VAL A 2 25.47 -3.99 -74.50
N ASN A 3 26.52 -3.36 -73.97
CA ASN A 3 27.73 -4.08 -73.56
C ASN A 3 27.40 -4.88 -72.29
N PHE A 4 27.20 -6.19 -72.44
CA PHE A 4 27.24 -7.12 -71.32
C PHE A 4 28.67 -7.13 -70.75
N ARG A 5 28.89 -6.22 -69.80
CA ARG A 5 30.09 -6.10 -68.99
C ARG A 5 30.48 -7.50 -68.51
N GLN A 6 31.65 -8.01 -68.90
CA GLN A 6 32.21 -9.27 -68.40
C GLN A 6 32.29 -9.19 -66.87
N SER A 7 31.24 -9.65 -66.21
CA SER A 7 31.20 -9.77 -64.76
C SER A 7 32.14 -10.89 -64.40
N SER A 8 33.27 -10.55 -63.76
CA SER A 8 34.25 -11.54 -63.34
C SER A 8 33.54 -12.62 -62.52
N PHE A 9 33.84 -13.89 -62.80
CA PHE A 9 33.24 -15.06 -62.14
C PHE A 9 33.20 -14.91 -60.61
N ARG A 10 34.23 -14.29 -60.03
CA ARG A 10 34.32 -13.91 -58.61
C ARG A 10 33.15 -13.03 -58.14
N ARG A 11 32.73 -12.04 -58.93
CA ARG A 11 31.66 -11.09 -58.57
C ARG A 11 30.29 -11.75 -58.58
N ILE A 12 30.04 -12.65 -59.53
CA ILE A 12 28.80 -13.45 -59.60
C ILE A 12 28.73 -14.41 -58.41
N LEU A 13 29.84 -15.09 -58.12
CA LEU A 13 29.92 -16.06 -57.04
C LEU A 13 29.75 -15.40 -55.65
N VAL A 14 30.41 -14.25 -55.42
CA VAL A 14 30.23 -13.44 -54.20
C VAL A 14 28.80 -12.92 -54.08
N SER A 15 28.20 -12.40 -55.16
CA SER A 15 26.80 -11.92 -55.11
C SER A 15 25.82 -13.03 -54.76
N LYS A 16 26.03 -14.25 -55.25
CA LYS A 16 25.18 -15.41 -54.92
C LYS A 16 25.33 -15.85 -53.46
N ILE A 17 26.56 -15.87 -52.93
CA ILE A 17 26.81 -16.17 -51.51
C ILE A 17 26.13 -15.12 -50.64
N LEU A 18 26.30 -13.84 -50.95
CA LEU A 18 25.76 -12.73 -50.15
C LEU A 18 24.21 -12.71 -50.17
N LEU A 19 23.62 -13.02 -51.33
CA LEU A 19 22.16 -13.19 -51.47
C LEU A 19 21.60 -14.32 -50.60
N LEU A 20 22.37 -15.38 -50.37
CA LEU A 20 21.96 -16.50 -49.51
C LEU A 20 22.26 -16.23 -48.04
N SER A 21 23.41 -15.63 -47.72
CA SER A 21 23.87 -15.48 -46.33
C SER A 21 23.18 -14.33 -45.59
N VAL A 22 22.95 -13.20 -46.26
CA VAL A 22 22.39 -12.00 -45.60
C VAL A 22 20.97 -12.23 -45.08
N PRO A 23 20.03 -12.82 -45.83
CA PRO A 23 18.69 -13.08 -45.30
C PRO A 23 18.70 -14.03 -44.10
N ILE A 24 19.55 -15.06 -44.13
CA ILE A 24 19.69 -16.02 -43.01
C ILE A 24 20.22 -15.30 -41.76
N LEU A 25 21.23 -14.44 -41.92
CA LEU A 25 21.81 -13.66 -40.83
C LEU A 25 20.78 -12.69 -40.22
N LEU A 26 20.04 -11.95 -41.06
CA LEU A 26 18.99 -11.02 -40.61
C LEU A 26 17.86 -11.74 -39.86
N ILE A 27 17.44 -12.92 -40.31
CA ILE A 27 16.44 -13.73 -39.59
C ILE A 27 16.97 -14.14 -38.21
N GLY A 28 18.23 -14.57 -38.13
CA GLY A 28 18.88 -14.92 -36.86
C GLY A 28 18.90 -13.75 -35.87
N GLU A 29 19.36 -12.58 -36.31
CA GLU A 29 19.37 -11.35 -35.50
C GLU A 29 17.96 -10.96 -35.03
N PHE A 30 16.96 -11.05 -35.91
CA PHE A 30 15.59 -10.70 -35.57
C PHE A 30 15.00 -11.64 -34.50
N VAL A 31 15.23 -12.95 -34.62
CA VAL A 31 14.75 -13.94 -33.64
C VAL A 31 15.42 -13.72 -32.28
N VAL A 32 16.73 -13.47 -32.25
CA VAL A 32 17.47 -13.17 -31.02
C VAL A 32 16.96 -11.88 -30.38
N TYR A 33 16.78 -10.82 -31.16
CA TYR A 33 16.21 -9.56 -30.67
C TYR A 33 14.83 -9.75 -30.05
N GLN A 34 13.94 -10.47 -30.73
CA GLN A 34 12.58 -10.72 -30.24
C GLN A 34 12.58 -11.54 -28.95
N LYS A 35 13.49 -12.52 -28.83
CA LYS A 35 13.65 -13.33 -27.61
C LYS A 35 14.23 -12.51 -26.45
N ALA A 36 15.23 -11.68 -26.71
CA ALA A 36 15.78 -10.79 -25.68
C ALA A 36 14.71 -9.81 -25.20
N ARG A 37 13.97 -9.20 -26.12
CA ARG A 37 12.87 -8.28 -25.81
C ARG A 37 11.77 -8.95 -24.99
N SER A 38 11.31 -10.13 -25.39
CA SER A 38 10.26 -10.84 -24.66
C SER A 38 10.72 -11.25 -23.26
N SER A 39 11.96 -11.71 -23.10
CA SER A 39 12.55 -12.04 -21.79
C SER A 39 12.62 -10.83 -20.86
N LEU A 40 12.98 -9.65 -21.38
CA LEU A 40 13.02 -8.41 -20.60
C LEU A 40 11.62 -7.98 -20.15
N ILE A 41 10.63 -8.07 -21.05
CA ILE A 41 9.23 -7.75 -20.72
C ILE A 41 8.70 -8.70 -19.64
N GLU A 42 8.97 -10.00 -19.77
CA GLU A 42 8.51 -10.99 -18.81
C GLU A 42 9.17 -10.79 -17.43
N SER A 43 10.48 -10.52 -17.40
CA SER A 43 11.17 -10.19 -16.15
C SER A 43 10.62 -8.92 -15.51
N ALA A 44 10.35 -7.87 -16.30
CA ALA A 44 9.75 -6.64 -15.78
C ALA A 44 8.36 -6.91 -15.19
N ARG A 45 7.51 -7.70 -15.87
CA ARG A 45 6.19 -8.09 -15.36
C ARG A 45 6.31 -8.88 -14.05
N ARG A 46 7.19 -9.87 -14.02
CA ARG A 46 7.41 -10.68 -12.83
C ARG A 46 7.85 -9.84 -11.65
N ASN A 47 8.83 -8.95 -11.83
CA ASN A 47 9.30 -8.06 -10.78
C ASN A 47 8.19 -7.12 -10.29
N LEU A 48 7.35 -6.59 -11.19
CA LEU A 48 6.21 -5.75 -10.83
C LEU A 48 5.19 -6.54 -10.00
N THR A 49 4.88 -7.79 -10.39
CA THR A 49 3.96 -8.66 -9.66
C THR A 49 4.50 -9.04 -8.29
N GLU A 50 5.75 -9.50 -8.21
CA GLU A 50 6.39 -9.85 -6.93
C GLU A 50 6.47 -8.63 -6.02
N THR A 51 6.82 -7.46 -6.56
CA THR A 51 6.83 -6.21 -5.80
C THR A 51 5.43 -5.81 -5.32
N ALA A 52 4.40 -5.99 -6.15
CA ALA A 52 3.02 -5.69 -5.77
C ALA A 52 2.52 -6.59 -4.63
N ILE A 53 2.86 -7.89 -4.69
CA ILE A 53 2.53 -8.87 -3.64
C ILE A 53 3.20 -8.47 -2.32
N ILE A 54 4.53 -8.29 -2.32
CA ILE A 54 5.30 -7.93 -1.11
C ILE A 54 4.77 -6.63 -0.49
N LYS A 55 4.45 -5.63 -1.32
CA LYS A 55 3.90 -4.37 -0.82
C LYS A 55 2.50 -4.53 -0.24
N GLY A 56 1.66 -5.37 -0.86
CA GLY A 56 0.35 -5.73 -0.31
C GLY A 56 0.47 -6.39 1.06
N GLU A 57 1.34 -7.38 1.19
CA GLU A 57 1.61 -8.07 2.46
C GLU A 57 2.12 -7.12 3.54
N ASN A 58 3.05 -6.21 3.21
CA ASN A 58 3.54 -5.21 4.15
C ASN A 58 2.44 -4.26 4.66
N ILE A 59 1.50 -3.87 3.80
CA ILE A 59 0.34 -3.06 4.21
C ILE A 59 -0.54 -3.86 5.18
N LEU A 60 -0.88 -5.10 4.83
CA LEU A 60 -1.69 -5.96 5.70
C LEU A 60 -1.03 -6.21 7.06
N ASN A 61 0.26 -6.56 7.08
CA ASN A 61 1.03 -6.74 8.31
C ASN A 61 1.03 -5.48 9.18
N THR A 62 1.12 -4.30 8.55
CA THR A 62 1.07 -3.02 9.28
C THR A 62 -0.32 -2.80 9.87
N ILE A 63 -1.39 -3.08 9.12
CA ILE A 63 -2.77 -2.98 9.61
C ILE A 63 -3.01 -3.93 10.77
N ASP A 64 -2.55 -5.17 10.68
CA ASP A 64 -2.70 -6.18 11.73
C ASP A 64 -1.94 -5.79 13.01
N MET A 65 -0.72 -5.27 12.87
CA MET A 65 0.04 -4.71 13.98
C MET A 65 -0.70 -3.52 14.63
N LEU A 66 -1.21 -2.59 13.82
CA LEU A 66 -1.98 -1.44 14.31
C LEU A 66 -3.24 -1.89 15.05
N GLY A 67 -4.00 -2.83 14.49
CA GLY A 67 -5.17 -3.41 15.14
C GLY A 67 -4.82 -4.12 16.45
N SER A 68 -3.74 -4.90 16.46
CA SER A 68 -3.30 -5.62 17.67
C SER A 68 -2.89 -4.65 18.78
N ASN A 69 -2.13 -3.60 18.46
CA ASN A 69 -1.74 -2.57 19.42
C ASN A 69 -2.96 -1.82 19.98
N LEU A 70 -3.94 -1.50 19.12
CA LEU A 70 -5.19 -0.85 19.55
C LEU A 70 -6.01 -1.76 20.48
N LEU A 71 -6.09 -3.06 20.18
CA LEU A 71 -6.78 -4.04 21.01
C LEU A 71 -6.08 -4.24 22.36
N ILE A 72 -4.76 -4.27 22.39
CA ILE A 72 -3.98 -4.35 23.64
C ILE A 72 -4.24 -3.10 24.47
N ALA A 73 -4.20 -1.91 23.85
CA ALA A 73 -4.49 -0.65 24.52
C ALA A 73 -5.90 -0.62 25.11
N SER A 74 -6.92 -1.08 24.37
CA SER A 74 -8.31 -1.12 24.81
C SER A 74 -8.57 -2.08 25.98
N GLN A 75 -7.69 -3.07 26.18
CA GLN A 75 -7.77 -4.05 27.27
C GLN A 75 -6.96 -3.66 28.51
N THR A 76 -6.34 -2.48 28.54
CA THR A 76 -5.57 -2.03 29.71
C THR A 76 -6.46 -1.75 30.90
N THR A 77 -6.02 -2.13 32.10
CA THR A 77 -6.77 -1.96 33.35
C THR A 77 -7.20 -0.51 33.61
N VAL A 78 -6.40 0.47 33.17
CA VAL A 78 -6.71 1.90 33.33
C VAL A 78 -7.97 2.29 32.54
N LEU A 79 -8.10 1.81 31.30
CA LEU A 79 -9.30 2.05 30.51
C LEU A 79 -10.51 1.26 31.02
N GLN A 80 -10.29 0.06 31.56
CA GLN A 80 -11.35 -0.79 32.11
C GLN A 80 -11.90 -0.29 33.45
N SER A 81 -11.06 0.30 34.31
CA SER A 81 -11.47 0.88 35.60
C SER A 81 -12.32 2.14 35.39
N GLY A 82 -11.98 2.92 34.35
CA GLY A 82 -12.67 4.14 33.95
C GLY A 82 -12.55 5.29 34.95
N GLU A 83 -11.48 5.31 35.74
CA GLU A 83 -11.15 6.47 36.58
C GLU A 83 -10.78 7.66 35.66
N PRO A 84 -11.57 8.76 35.64
CA PRO A 84 -11.46 9.78 34.59
C PRO A 84 -10.06 10.39 34.44
N GLU A 85 -9.41 10.75 35.55
CA GLU A 85 -8.07 11.35 35.54
C GLU A 85 -7.00 10.38 35.02
N SER A 86 -7.06 9.12 35.45
CA SER A 86 -6.15 8.06 35.00
C SER A 86 -6.36 7.73 33.52
N VAL A 87 -7.62 7.71 33.05
CA VAL A 87 -7.98 7.48 31.64
C VAL A 87 -7.47 8.61 30.75
N GLU A 88 -7.72 9.86 31.11
CA GLU A 88 -7.28 11.02 30.34
C GLU A 88 -5.76 11.07 30.23
N LYS A 89 -5.07 10.84 31.36
CA LYS A 89 -3.61 10.77 31.40
C LYS A 89 -3.07 9.64 30.54
N PHE A 90 -3.66 8.45 30.61
CA PHE A 90 -3.25 7.30 29.82
C PHE A 90 -3.40 7.55 28.32
N VAL A 91 -4.56 8.05 27.88
CA VAL A 91 -4.81 8.36 26.45
C VAL A 91 -3.86 9.45 25.96
N THR A 92 -3.59 10.46 26.78
CA THR A 92 -2.63 11.53 26.45
C THR A 92 -1.20 11.01 26.32
N GLN A 93 -0.77 10.11 27.21
CA GLN A 93 0.54 9.45 27.11
C GLN A 93 0.63 8.56 25.89
N LEU A 94 -0.42 7.76 25.63
CA LEU A 94 -0.51 6.92 24.45
C LEU A 94 -0.42 7.74 23.17
N ALA A 95 -1.04 8.93 23.14
CA ALA A 95 -0.96 9.87 22.01
C ALA A 95 0.46 10.38 21.74
N GLN A 96 1.30 10.50 22.77
CA GLN A 96 2.70 10.94 22.63
C GLN A 96 3.62 9.84 22.13
N GLU A 97 3.30 8.58 22.42
CA GLU A 97 4.09 7.40 22.03
C GLU A 97 3.63 6.79 20.70
N LEU A 98 2.72 7.46 19.98
CA LEU A 98 2.19 6.95 18.73
C LEU A 98 3.29 6.82 17.66
N PRO A 99 3.38 5.66 16.98
CA PRO A 99 4.26 5.51 15.84
C PRO A 99 3.82 6.43 14.68
N ARG A 100 4.76 6.75 13.78
CA ARG A 100 4.56 7.74 12.70
C ARG A 100 3.38 7.48 11.77
N GLN A 101 2.91 6.24 11.69
CA GLN A 101 1.77 5.85 10.88
C GLN A 101 0.43 6.29 11.50
N ILE A 102 0.38 6.55 12.80
CA ILE A 102 -0.84 6.99 13.49
C ILE A 102 -0.81 8.52 13.58
N LYS A 103 -1.89 9.16 13.14
CA LYS A 103 -2.06 10.61 13.18
C LYS A 103 -2.60 11.08 14.53
N CYS A 104 -3.64 10.42 15.00
CA CYS A 104 -4.31 10.79 16.23
C CYS A 104 -5.04 9.58 16.82
N ILE A 105 -5.34 9.69 18.11
CA ILE A 105 -6.11 8.73 18.90
C ILE A 105 -7.17 9.49 19.69
N GLN A 106 -8.33 8.86 19.87
CA GLN A 106 -9.43 9.38 20.66
C GLN A 106 -10.12 8.26 21.42
N LEU A 107 -10.66 8.61 22.58
CA LEU A 107 -11.53 7.78 23.39
C LEU A 107 -12.91 8.44 23.42
N THR A 108 -13.93 7.73 22.96
CA THR A 108 -15.30 8.24 22.88
C THR A 108 -16.25 7.44 23.75
N ASN A 109 -17.26 8.11 24.28
CA ASN A 109 -18.39 7.45 24.91
C ASN A 109 -19.28 6.78 23.83
N PRO A 110 -19.59 5.48 23.93
CA PRO A 110 -20.45 4.79 22.97
C PRO A 110 -21.89 5.34 22.93
N ASP A 111 -22.39 5.92 24.03
CA ASP A 111 -23.80 6.33 24.15
C ASP A 111 -24.09 7.67 23.47
N ASP A 112 -23.19 8.66 23.62
CA ASP A 112 -23.41 10.04 23.13
C ASP A 112 -22.33 10.53 22.15
N GLY A 113 -21.34 9.70 21.82
CA GLY A 113 -20.24 10.03 20.91
C GLY A 113 -19.26 11.06 21.43
N LYS A 114 -19.42 11.54 22.67
CA LYS A 114 -18.52 12.58 23.18
C LYS A 114 -17.11 12.06 23.34
N ILE A 115 -16.18 12.87 22.87
CA ILE A 115 -14.74 12.67 23.08
C ILE A 115 -14.45 12.90 24.57
N ILE A 116 -13.93 11.86 25.21
CA ILE A 116 -13.53 11.87 26.62
C ILE A 116 -12.07 12.33 26.73
N ALA A 117 -11.21 11.80 25.86
CA ALA A 117 -9.80 12.14 25.80
C ALA A 117 -9.25 11.84 24.41
N GLY A 118 -8.21 12.55 23.97
CA GLY A 118 -7.59 12.33 22.67
C GLY A 118 -6.90 13.55 22.11
N ASN A 119 -6.30 13.39 20.93
CA ASN A 119 -5.62 14.46 20.19
C ASN A 119 -6.15 14.58 18.74
N CYS A 120 -7.32 14.04 18.44
CA CYS A 120 -7.97 14.21 17.16
C CYS A 120 -8.73 15.55 17.12
N ASP A 121 -8.58 16.29 16.02
CA ASP A 121 -9.27 17.58 15.81
C ASP A 121 -10.77 17.40 15.53
N GLU A 122 -11.16 16.23 15.02
CA GLU A 122 -12.53 15.87 14.65
C GLU A 122 -12.87 14.47 15.15
N GLU A 123 -14.16 14.22 15.40
CA GLU A 123 -14.65 12.91 15.81
C GLU A 123 -14.45 11.89 14.67
N LEU A 124 -13.65 10.85 14.91
CA LEU A 124 -13.32 9.84 13.90
C LEU A 124 -14.46 8.85 13.59
N THR A 125 -15.48 8.78 14.43
CA THR A 125 -16.41 7.64 14.47
C THR A 125 -17.84 8.10 14.22
N ASN A 126 -18.53 7.50 13.25
CA ASN A 126 -19.97 7.65 13.10
C ASN A 126 -20.66 6.44 13.75
N LEU A 127 -20.86 6.51 15.06
CA LEU A 127 -21.21 5.38 15.95
C LEU A 127 -22.47 4.58 15.57
N ASN A 128 -23.29 5.10 14.66
CA ASN A 128 -24.62 4.60 14.36
C ASN A 128 -24.68 3.19 13.73
N ASN A 129 -23.56 2.61 13.26
CA ASN A 129 -23.53 1.29 12.58
C ASN A 129 -22.49 0.29 13.14
N PHE A 130 -21.93 0.52 14.33
CA PHE A 130 -20.85 -0.31 14.86
C PHE A 130 -21.37 -1.57 15.58
N LEU A 131 -21.22 -2.75 14.95
CA LEU A 131 -21.41 -4.05 15.58
C LEU A 131 -20.05 -4.61 16.01
N PHE A 132 -19.61 -4.26 17.21
CA PHE A 132 -18.37 -4.82 17.77
C PHE A 132 -18.55 -6.30 18.09
N ASP A 133 -17.79 -7.16 17.39
CA ASP A 133 -17.44 -8.48 17.89
C ASP A 133 -16.38 -8.26 18.99
N GLN A 134 -16.58 -8.84 20.18
CA GLN A 134 -15.81 -8.55 21.40
C GLN A 134 -14.28 -8.76 21.26
N LYS A 135 -13.84 -9.38 20.16
CA LYS A 135 -12.44 -9.69 19.88
C LYS A 135 -11.89 -9.05 18.61
N LYS A 136 -12.63 -8.15 17.95
CA LYS A 136 -12.23 -7.61 16.65
C LYS A 136 -12.12 -6.10 16.67
N VAL A 137 -11.03 -5.62 16.10
CA VAL A 137 -10.87 -4.21 15.73
C VAL A 137 -11.60 -4.00 14.40
N GLN A 138 -12.42 -2.96 14.36
CA GLN A 138 -13.05 -2.52 13.12
C GLN A 138 -12.09 -1.61 12.37
N ILE A 139 -11.87 -1.88 11.09
CA ILE A 139 -10.94 -1.15 10.22
C ILE A 139 -11.75 -0.60 9.05
N GLU A 140 -11.76 0.71 8.89
CA GLU A 140 -12.50 1.40 7.84
C GLU A 140 -11.56 2.28 7.00
N PRO A 141 -11.53 2.11 5.67
CA PRO A 141 -10.76 2.98 4.81
C PRO A 141 -11.46 4.35 4.66
N ILE A 142 -10.70 5.43 4.82
CA ILE A 142 -11.20 6.78 4.56
C ILE A 142 -11.07 7.05 3.07
N LEU A 143 -12.20 7.03 2.37
CA LEU A 143 -12.25 7.34 0.94
C LEU A 143 -12.19 8.87 0.73
N PRO A 144 -11.28 9.38 -0.11
CA PRO A 144 -11.24 10.79 -0.44
C PRO A 144 -12.52 11.23 -1.17
N LYS A 145 -13.10 12.37 -0.76
CA LYS A 145 -14.25 13.00 -1.43
C LYS A 145 -13.84 13.45 -2.84
N MET A 146 -14.30 12.71 -3.85
CA MET A 146 -14.24 12.98 -5.29
C MET A 146 -12.86 13.23 -5.93
N LEU A 147 -12.49 12.29 -6.82
CA LEU A 147 -11.41 12.37 -7.79
C LEU A 147 -11.72 13.46 -8.85
N SER A 148 -11.16 14.66 -8.70
CA SER A 148 -11.03 15.56 -9.84
C SER A 148 -9.77 15.18 -10.60
N ALA A 149 -9.86 15.03 -11.93
CA ALA A 149 -8.80 14.47 -12.78
C ALA A 149 -7.43 15.16 -12.65
N ASN A 150 -7.37 16.36 -12.08
CA ASN A 150 -6.14 17.12 -11.83
C ASN A 150 -5.45 16.83 -10.48
N SER A 151 -6.09 16.14 -9.51
CA SER A 151 -5.50 15.86 -8.18
C SER A 151 -4.77 14.50 -8.08
N LEU A 152 -4.84 13.67 -9.12
CA LEU A 152 -4.27 12.31 -9.17
C LEU A 152 -2.73 12.28 -9.06
N LYS A 153 -2.04 13.40 -9.34
CA LYS A 153 -0.57 13.48 -9.24
C LYS A 153 -0.04 13.62 -7.81
N GLU A 154 -0.84 14.11 -6.86
CA GLU A 154 -0.40 14.36 -5.48
C GLU A 154 -1.11 13.48 -4.43
N GLN A 155 -2.32 12.97 -4.72
CA GLN A 155 -3.12 12.24 -3.73
C GLN A 155 -2.96 10.70 -3.73
N SER A 156 -2.21 10.12 -4.67
CA SER A 156 -2.32 8.68 -5.00
C SER A 156 -1.43 7.71 -4.22
N LEU A 157 -0.86 8.08 -3.07
CA LEU A 157 0.13 7.22 -2.38
C LEU A 157 -0.10 7.03 -0.87
N LYS A 158 -1.23 7.49 -0.33
CA LYS A 158 -1.50 7.41 1.12
C LYS A 158 -2.83 6.72 1.38
N LEU A 159 -2.77 5.61 2.10
CA LEU A 159 -3.96 4.90 2.58
C LEU A 159 -4.29 5.42 3.97
N HIS A 160 -5.44 6.07 4.11
CA HIS A 160 -5.97 6.55 5.38
C HIS A 160 -6.93 5.51 5.94
N LEU A 161 -6.76 5.13 7.21
CA LEU A 161 -7.60 4.15 7.88
C LEU A 161 -8.07 4.68 9.22
N ASN A 162 -9.33 4.46 9.54
CA ASN A 162 -9.85 4.57 10.89
C ASN A 162 -9.92 3.17 11.50
N LEU A 163 -9.36 3.02 12.69
CA LEU A 163 -9.39 1.77 13.45
C LEU A 163 -10.10 2.03 14.77
N SER A 164 -11.04 1.17 15.13
CA SER A 164 -11.84 1.31 16.36
C SER A 164 -11.89 -0.01 17.13
N SER A 165 -11.70 0.05 18.44
CA SER A 165 -11.75 -1.09 19.35
C SER A 165 -12.65 -0.78 20.55
N PRO A 166 -13.51 -1.74 20.98
CA PRO A 166 -14.35 -1.57 22.15
C PRO A 166 -13.52 -1.72 23.43
N VAL A 167 -13.78 -0.88 24.42
CA VAL A 167 -13.28 -1.02 25.79
C VAL A 167 -14.41 -1.53 26.66
N TYR A 168 -14.26 -2.74 27.20
CA TYR A 168 -15.19 -3.31 28.16
C TYR A 168 -14.69 -3.10 29.58
N ASP A 169 -15.58 -2.83 30.52
CA ASP A 169 -15.22 -2.85 31.93
C ASP A 169 -15.03 -4.26 32.47
N THR A 170 -14.66 -4.38 33.75
CA THR A 170 -14.45 -5.68 34.42
C THR A 170 -15.72 -6.53 34.51
N GLN A 171 -16.89 -5.95 34.25
CA GLN A 171 -18.19 -6.64 34.20
C GLN A 171 -18.57 -7.04 32.76
N GLY A 172 -17.73 -6.74 31.77
CA GLY A 172 -17.99 -7.02 30.36
C GLY A 172 -18.96 -6.02 29.70
N LYS A 173 -19.26 -4.90 30.35
CA LYS A 173 -20.10 -3.84 29.77
C LYS A 173 -19.24 -2.91 28.90
N LEU A 174 -19.72 -2.61 27.69
CA LEU A 174 -19.08 -1.63 26.81
C LEU A 174 -19.08 -0.28 27.52
N ARG A 175 -17.89 0.28 27.73
CA ARG A 175 -17.70 1.54 28.44
C ARG A 175 -17.22 2.65 27.52
N TYR A 176 -16.23 2.36 26.69
CA TYR A 176 -15.65 3.32 25.76
C TYR A 176 -15.38 2.69 24.40
N ILE A 177 -15.12 3.53 23.42
CA ILE A 177 -14.57 3.13 22.13
C ILE A 177 -13.25 3.86 21.96
N LEU A 178 -12.18 3.09 21.77
CA LEU A 178 -10.86 3.62 21.47
C LEU A 178 -10.68 3.61 19.96
N SER A 179 -10.53 4.79 19.37
CA SER A 179 -10.40 4.97 17.93
C SER A 179 -9.09 5.66 17.58
N MET A 180 -8.50 5.30 16.45
CA MET A 180 -7.31 5.96 15.94
C MET A 180 -7.39 6.14 14.43
N GLN A 181 -6.81 7.24 13.96
CA GLN A 181 -6.64 7.50 12.54
C GLN A 181 -5.20 7.23 12.15
N SER A 182 -4.99 6.45 11.10
CA SER A 182 -3.67 6.16 10.55
C SER A 182 -3.55 6.61 9.10
N GLN A 183 -2.30 6.81 8.68
CA GLN A 183 -1.90 7.12 7.32
C GLN A 183 -0.71 6.24 6.95
N LEU A 184 -0.98 5.23 6.12
CA LEU A 184 0.03 4.36 5.56
C LEU A 184 0.57 5.00 4.27
N LEU A 185 1.86 5.32 4.25
CA LEU A 185 2.54 5.80 3.05
C LEU A 185 3.03 4.60 2.24
N HIS A 186 2.78 4.61 0.93
CA HIS A 186 3.52 3.77 0.02
C HIS A 186 4.93 4.32 -0.15
N GLU A 187 5.96 3.54 0.20
CA GLU A 187 7.34 3.95 -0.07
C GLU A 187 7.51 4.21 -1.56
N LYS A 188 7.89 5.46 -1.87
CA LYS A 188 8.21 5.91 -3.21
C LYS A 188 9.37 5.04 -3.71
N LEU A 189 9.21 4.44 -4.89
CA LEU A 189 10.28 3.73 -5.58
C LEU A 189 11.52 4.63 -5.59
N ASN A 190 12.51 4.35 -4.74
CA ASN A 190 13.88 4.70 -5.07
C ASN A 190 14.15 3.94 -6.36
N ARG A 191 14.35 4.69 -7.45
CA ARG A 191 14.74 4.14 -8.75
C ARG A 191 15.97 3.27 -8.49
N ILE A 192 15.77 1.97 -8.40
CA ILE A 192 16.86 1.02 -8.59
C ILE A 192 17.21 1.19 -10.06
N LEU A 193 18.31 1.91 -10.31
CA LEU A 193 19.00 1.91 -11.58
C LEU A 193 19.45 0.47 -11.81
N VAL A 194 18.63 -0.28 -12.53
CA VAL A 194 19.05 -1.54 -13.12
C VAL A 194 19.99 -1.16 -14.27
N PHE A 195 21.28 -1.41 -14.06
CA PHE A 195 22.30 -1.40 -15.10
C PHE A 195 22.17 -2.65 -15.98
#